data_AF-A4FMA4-F1
#
_entry.id   AF-A4FMA4-F1
#
_cell.length_a   1.000
_cell.length_b   1.000
_cell.length_c   1.000
_cell.angle_alpha   90.00
_cell.angle_beta   90.00
_cell.angle_gamma   90.00
#
_symmetry.space_group_name_H-M   'P 1'
#
loop_
_entity.id
_entity.type
_entity.pdbx_description
1 polymer ?
#
loop_
_entity_poly.entity_id
_entity_poly.type
_entity_poly.pdbx_seq_one_letter_code
_entity_poly.pdbx_strand_id
1 'polypeptide(L)'
;MQGWHLEAEPVIERRAPDREQTALMGYRAQLVTLGREALAAGKADDVDDVQEALADVDAQLAESGVTGRLPGVEPVPARRVRSTRRRADAPDLPRRRVESRTVGQVYAGRYRPSMFVTLTLGSYGPVHSARRRGGRIARCGCGRTHTPDAAILGTPVDPDDYDYRRAARDAVHFSKLVDRFWQNLRRAVGFDAQYFAAVESQRRLVPHLHAAIRGALPRALLRQVAAGTYQHVWWPKHGDPVYGGDRMPVWVPEVAAWCDPDTRQPLPTFEESLPGPDADGDQAAHVVRFGEQIDARGMLGGTDETRHHARYLTKYLTKSIGETYADASEAHRRHADRMLAELAITPCSPRCAVWLLHGIAPRGAGSRTRPGTCKGNAHKRHALGVAGRRVLVSRKWTGKTLADHAADRQSHVRGMLHAAGLVPPESSGQSSATGRLVCEPVPPGDPDVPPRAVLLLEAVATRRRWRQQYEQAQAVLAGVGAPGGRAGDGGGP
;
A
#
# COMPACT_ATOMS: atom_id res chain seq x y z
N MET A 1 7.23 6.79 16.27
CA MET A 1 5.78 6.57 16.48
C MET A 1 5.07 7.75 17.16
N GLN A 2 5.54 8.98 16.98
CA GLN A 2 4.93 10.20 17.56
C GLN A 2 3.41 10.27 17.36
N GLY A 3 2.91 9.80 16.21
CA GLY A 3 1.50 9.84 15.88
C GLY A 3 0.55 8.97 16.71
N TRP A 4 1.05 7.96 17.43
CA TRP A 4 0.19 6.93 18.03
C TRP A 4 -0.54 7.39 19.29
N HIS A 5 0.10 8.24 20.09
CA HIS A 5 -0.45 8.77 21.34
C HIS A 5 -0.42 10.31 21.35
N LEU A 6 -0.69 10.94 20.20
CA LEU A 6 -0.78 12.40 20.14
C LEU A 6 -1.84 12.91 21.12
N GLU A 7 -1.47 13.95 21.85
CA GLU A 7 -2.31 14.59 22.87
C GLU A 7 -3.10 15.77 22.30
N ALA A 8 -2.61 16.35 21.21
CA ALA A 8 -3.20 17.48 20.49
C ALA A 8 -3.48 17.13 19.03
N GLU A 9 -4.44 17.85 18.43
CA GLU A 9 -4.73 17.72 17.01
C GLU A 9 -3.49 18.09 16.19
N PRO A 10 -3.10 17.27 15.20
CA PRO A 10 -1.97 17.57 14.35
C PRO A 10 -2.32 18.75 13.45
N VAL A 11 -1.50 19.80 13.53
CA VAL A 11 -1.60 20.94 12.63
C VAL A 11 -0.99 20.55 11.29
N ILE A 12 -1.76 20.73 10.21
CA ILE A 12 -1.26 20.63 8.83
C ILE A 12 -1.46 22.00 8.21
N GLU A 13 -0.42 22.83 8.28
CA GLU A 13 -0.43 24.11 7.58
C GLU A 13 -0.25 23.87 6.09
N ARG A 14 -1.27 24.22 5.32
CA ARG A 14 -1.15 24.35 3.88
C ARG A 14 -0.96 25.82 3.61
N ARG A 15 0.12 26.17 2.90
CA ARG A 15 0.30 27.53 2.41
C ARG A 15 -0.94 27.91 1.59
N ALA A 16 -1.53 29.06 1.89
CA ALA A 16 -2.57 29.62 1.03
C ALA A 16 -1.99 29.83 -0.38
N PRO A 17 -2.78 29.62 -1.44
CA PRO A 17 -2.30 29.89 -2.77
C PRO A 17 -1.88 31.36 -2.87
N ASP A 18 -0.74 31.62 -3.49
CA ASP A 18 -0.33 32.99 -3.78
C ASP A 18 -1.12 33.56 -4.97
N ARG A 19 -0.88 34.83 -5.28
CA ARG A 19 -1.59 35.54 -6.36
C ARG A 19 -1.36 34.90 -7.72
N GLU A 20 -0.14 34.42 -7.97
CA GLU A 20 0.25 33.79 -9.22
C GLU A 20 -0.46 32.45 -9.41
N GLN A 21 -0.41 31.58 -8.40
CA GLN A 21 -1.14 30.30 -8.40
C GLN A 21 -2.65 30.49 -8.58
N THR A 22 -3.22 31.54 -7.95
CA THR A 22 -4.64 31.88 -8.09
C THR A 22 -4.97 32.34 -9.52
N ALA A 23 -4.12 33.18 -10.12
CA ALA A 23 -4.30 33.65 -11.49
C ALA A 23 -4.18 32.52 -12.51
N LEU A 24 -3.15 31.67 -12.38
CA LEU A 24 -2.94 30.48 -13.23
C LEU A 24 -4.14 29.53 -13.15
N MET A 25 -4.65 29.27 -11.94
CA MET A 25 -5.84 28.42 -11.77
C MET A 25 -7.10 29.04 -12.40
N GLY A 26 -7.26 30.37 -12.30
CA GLY A 26 -8.35 31.10 -12.95
C GLY A 26 -8.27 31.01 -14.48
N TYR A 27 -7.10 31.25 -15.05
CA TYR A 27 -6.87 31.14 -16.49
C TYR A 27 -7.10 29.71 -17.00
N ARG A 28 -6.59 28.72 -16.27
CA ARG A 28 -6.85 27.31 -16.57
C ARG A 28 -8.34 26.98 -16.61
N ALA A 29 -9.13 27.52 -15.68
CA ALA A 29 -10.58 27.29 -15.64
C ALA A 29 -11.28 27.87 -16.87
N GLN A 30 -10.82 29.02 -17.37
CA GLN A 30 -11.30 29.62 -18.62
C GLN A 30 -10.95 28.73 -19.82
N LEU A 31 -9.71 28.25 -19.92
CA LEU A 31 -9.29 27.31 -20.97
C LEU A 31 -10.13 26.03 -20.98
N VAL A 32 -10.38 25.41 -19.81
CA VAL A 32 -11.27 24.23 -19.74
C VAL A 32 -12.68 24.54 -20.23
N THR A 33 -13.18 25.76 -19.99
CA THR A 33 -14.51 26.19 -20.45
C THR A 33 -14.52 26.33 -21.98
N LEU A 34 -13.55 27.05 -22.53
CA LEU A 34 -13.36 27.21 -23.98
C LEU A 34 -13.21 25.86 -24.70
N GLY A 35 -12.38 24.96 -24.16
CA GLY A 35 -12.21 23.63 -24.74
C GLY A 35 -13.49 22.81 -24.71
N ARG A 36 -14.32 22.95 -23.68
CA ARG A 36 -15.61 22.25 -23.61
C ARG A 36 -16.62 22.82 -24.61
N GLU A 37 -16.61 24.12 -24.83
CA GLU A 37 -17.43 24.77 -25.86
C GLU A 37 -16.99 24.34 -27.26
N ALA A 38 -15.68 24.31 -27.53
CA ALA A 38 -15.10 23.82 -28.78
C ALA A 38 -15.44 22.34 -29.03
N LEU A 39 -15.32 21.51 -27.98
CA LEU A 39 -15.68 20.09 -28.02
C LEU A 39 -17.17 19.90 -28.32
N ALA A 40 -18.04 20.69 -27.68
CA ALA A 40 -19.49 20.65 -27.93
C ALA A 40 -19.85 21.13 -29.34
N ALA A 41 -19.08 22.06 -29.91
CA ALA A 41 -19.21 22.55 -31.27
C ALA A 41 -18.57 21.64 -32.34
N GLY A 42 -17.91 20.55 -31.94
CA GLY A 42 -17.25 19.61 -32.85
C GLY A 42 -16.00 20.17 -33.54
N LYS A 43 -15.36 21.20 -32.96
CA LYS A 43 -14.17 21.84 -33.52
C LYS A 43 -12.90 21.19 -32.96
N ALA A 44 -12.39 20.18 -33.66
CA ALA A 44 -11.23 19.40 -33.20
C ALA A 44 -9.97 20.26 -33.03
N ASP A 45 -9.67 21.11 -34.01
CA ASP A 45 -8.48 21.97 -33.99
C ASP A 45 -8.49 22.94 -32.78
N ASP A 46 -9.63 23.61 -32.53
CA ASP A 46 -9.81 24.48 -31.35
C ASP A 46 -9.64 23.71 -30.01
N VAL A 47 -9.99 22.41 -29.98
CA VAL A 47 -9.80 21.57 -28.78
C VAL A 47 -8.32 21.25 -28.58
N ASP A 48 -7.60 20.95 -29.65
CA ASP A 48 -6.17 20.64 -29.60
C ASP A 48 -5.37 21.86 -29.16
N ASP A 49 -5.67 23.05 -29.70
CA ASP A 49 -5.07 24.33 -29.29
C ASP A 49 -5.27 24.60 -27.79
N VAL A 50 -6.49 24.38 -27.29
CA VAL A 50 -6.79 24.53 -25.86
C VAL A 50 -6.06 23.50 -25.00
N GLN A 51 -5.89 22.27 -25.48
CA GLN A 51 -5.16 21.23 -24.77
C GLN A 51 -3.67 21.56 -24.64
N GLU A 52 -3.06 22.12 -25.69
CA GLU A 52 -1.68 22.61 -25.66
C GLU A 52 -1.53 23.75 -24.63
N ALA A 53 -2.39 24.77 -24.68
CA ALA A 53 -2.38 25.86 -23.71
C ALA A 53 -2.60 25.37 -22.27
N LEU A 54 -3.46 24.36 -22.07
CA LEU A 54 -3.65 23.75 -20.75
C LEU A 54 -2.39 23.02 -20.25
N ALA A 55 -1.63 22.38 -21.14
CA ALA A 55 -0.39 21.70 -20.77
C ALA A 55 0.65 22.72 -20.26
N ASP A 56 0.75 23.88 -20.91
CA ASP A 56 1.65 24.96 -20.49
C ASP A 56 1.27 25.54 -19.12
N VAL A 57 -0.02 25.80 -18.90
CA VAL A 57 -0.51 26.30 -17.61
C VAL A 57 -0.36 25.24 -16.51
N ASP A 58 -0.58 23.96 -16.83
CA ASP A 58 -0.35 22.85 -15.90
C ASP A 58 1.13 22.72 -15.53
N ALA A 59 2.05 23.00 -16.45
CA ALA A 59 3.48 23.05 -16.17
C ALA A 59 3.83 24.21 -15.22
N GLN A 60 3.31 25.41 -15.47
CA GLN A 60 3.52 26.57 -14.59
C GLN A 60 2.91 26.38 -13.18
N LEU A 61 1.72 25.76 -13.11
CA LEU A 61 1.12 25.38 -11.83
C LEU A 61 1.97 24.35 -11.09
N ALA A 62 2.53 23.37 -11.80
CA ALA A 62 3.44 22.39 -11.19
C ALA A 62 4.73 23.04 -10.68
N GLU A 63 5.33 23.95 -11.45
CA GLU A 63 6.55 24.68 -11.09
C GLU A 63 6.33 25.60 -9.87
N SER A 64 5.20 26.31 -9.82
CA SER A 64 4.81 27.11 -8.65
C SER A 64 4.48 26.28 -7.41
N GLY A 65 4.47 24.94 -7.51
CA GLY A 65 4.30 24.02 -6.39
C GLY A 65 2.87 23.55 -6.15
N VAL A 66 1.94 23.81 -7.08
CA VAL A 66 0.60 23.22 -7.05
C VAL A 66 0.71 21.74 -7.38
N THR A 67 0.11 20.90 -6.54
CA THR A 67 0.18 19.44 -6.68
C THR A 67 -1.22 18.83 -6.78
N GLY A 68 -1.36 17.81 -7.61
CA GLY A 68 -2.62 17.09 -7.81
C GLY A 68 -2.94 16.88 -9.28
N ARG A 69 -3.96 16.05 -9.56
CA ARG A 69 -4.48 15.88 -10.92
C ARG A 69 -5.61 16.88 -11.12
N LEU A 70 -5.43 17.77 -12.08
CA LEU A 70 -6.45 18.74 -12.47
C LEU A 70 -7.33 18.16 -13.60
N PRO A 71 -8.64 18.51 -13.68
CA PRO A 71 -9.53 18.00 -14.71
C PRO A 71 -9.16 18.53 -16.09
N GLY A 72 -9.27 17.70 -17.13
CA GLY A 72 -9.08 18.12 -18.53
C GLY A 72 -10.35 18.72 -19.15
N VAL A 73 -10.25 19.02 -20.45
CA VAL A 73 -11.36 19.46 -21.31
C VAL A 73 -12.44 18.38 -21.37
N GLU A 74 -12.03 17.15 -21.69
CA GLU A 74 -12.93 16.01 -21.80
C GLU A 74 -13.64 15.75 -20.47
N PRO A 75 -14.98 15.61 -20.49
CA PRO A 75 -15.72 15.23 -19.30
C PRO A 75 -15.26 13.84 -18.86
N VAL A 76 -14.99 13.68 -17.57
CA VAL A 76 -14.75 12.35 -17.01
C VAL A 76 -16.03 11.54 -17.22
N PRO A 77 -15.98 10.40 -17.92
CA PRO A 77 -17.17 9.63 -18.23
C PRO A 77 -17.93 9.33 -16.94
N ALA A 78 -19.26 9.51 -16.99
CA ALA A 78 -20.13 9.32 -15.84
C ALA A 78 -19.86 7.93 -15.25
N ARG A 79 -19.43 7.91 -13.99
CA ARG A 79 -19.18 6.67 -13.28
C ARG A 79 -20.50 5.90 -13.23
N ARG A 80 -20.58 4.69 -13.81
CA ARG A 80 -21.72 3.79 -13.63
C ARG A 80 -21.99 3.64 -12.12
N VAL A 81 -23.07 4.26 -11.65
CA VAL A 81 -23.55 4.14 -10.28
C VAL A 81 -24.36 2.86 -10.24
N ARG A 82 -23.96 1.93 -9.37
CA ARG A 82 -24.65 0.66 -9.20
C ARG A 82 -25.40 0.66 -7.88
N SER A 83 -26.43 -0.17 -7.82
CA SER A 83 -27.15 -0.45 -6.60
C SER A 83 -26.17 -0.75 -5.46
N THR A 84 -26.31 0.00 -4.37
CA THR A 84 -25.50 -0.17 -3.15
C THR A 84 -26.22 -1.05 -2.14
N ARG A 85 -27.17 -1.89 -2.59
CA ARG A 85 -27.98 -2.74 -1.72
C ARG A 85 -27.07 -3.50 -0.77
N ARG A 86 -27.28 -3.25 0.51
CA ARG A 86 -26.51 -3.87 1.58
C ARG A 86 -26.79 -5.37 1.55
N ARG A 87 -25.76 -6.19 1.73
CA ARG A 87 -25.98 -7.63 1.83
C ARG A 87 -26.69 -7.95 3.16
N ALA A 88 -27.64 -8.89 3.12
CA ALA A 88 -28.40 -9.30 4.29
C ALA A 88 -27.56 -10.08 5.31
N ASP A 89 -26.49 -10.75 4.88
CA ASP A 89 -25.60 -11.56 5.73
C ASP A 89 -24.57 -10.72 6.51
N ALA A 90 -24.50 -9.40 6.31
CA ALA A 90 -23.56 -8.53 7.00
C ALA A 90 -24.20 -7.88 8.24
N PRO A 91 -23.56 -7.90 9.44
CA PRO A 91 -24.12 -7.29 10.64
C PRO A 91 -24.23 -5.78 10.50
N ASP A 92 -25.32 -5.17 10.97
CA ASP A 92 -25.48 -3.71 10.93
C ASP A 92 -24.36 -3.01 11.69
N LEU A 93 -23.93 -1.87 11.14
CA LEU A 93 -22.87 -1.05 11.73
C LEU A 93 -23.47 0.22 12.31
N PRO A 94 -23.04 0.65 13.51
CA PRO A 94 -23.40 1.96 14.03
C PRO A 94 -23.08 3.07 13.02
N ARG A 95 -23.95 4.08 12.93
CA ARG A 95 -23.71 5.27 12.12
C ARG A 95 -23.72 6.47 13.03
N ARG A 96 -22.55 7.07 13.24
CA ARG A 96 -22.38 8.29 14.03
C ARG A 96 -22.03 9.45 13.11
N ARG A 97 -22.41 10.67 13.49
CA ARG A 97 -21.91 11.87 12.84
C ARG A 97 -20.38 11.89 12.99
N VAL A 98 -19.66 12.11 11.90
CA VAL A 98 -18.20 12.08 11.91
C VAL A 98 -17.68 13.49 12.22
N GLU A 99 -17.05 13.64 13.37
CA GLU A 99 -16.32 14.85 13.77
C GLU A 99 -14.95 14.92 13.09
N SER A 100 -14.44 16.13 12.88
CA SER A 100 -13.13 16.39 12.25
C SER A 100 -11.92 16.12 13.17
N ARG A 101 -12.17 15.75 14.43
CA ARG A 101 -11.14 15.40 15.41
C ARG A 101 -10.45 14.10 15.07
N THR A 102 -9.19 14.01 15.45
CA THR A 102 -8.33 12.83 15.24
C THR A 102 -7.81 12.25 16.55
N VAL A 103 -7.88 12.99 17.65
CA VAL A 103 -7.41 12.55 18.96
C VAL A 103 -8.51 11.76 19.70
N GLY A 104 -8.07 10.71 20.40
CA GLY A 104 -8.93 9.86 21.23
C GLY A 104 -9.34 10.53 22.53
N GLN A 105 -10.34 9.96 23.19
CA GLN A 105 -10.83 10.42 24.49
C GLN A 105 -9.76 10.30 25.59
N VAL A 106 -9.81 11.22 26.56
CA VAL A 106 -9.03 11.12 27.80
C VAL A 106 -9.80 10.32 28.83
N TYR A 107 -9.14 9.35 29.44
CA TYR A 107 -9.64 8.55 30.54
C TYR A 107 -8.97 8.95 31.85
N ALA A 108 -9.74 9.02 32.92
CA ALA A 108 -9.28 9.41 34.25
C ALA A 108 -8.42 10.70 34.26
N GLY A 109 -8.76 11.67 33.40
CA GLY A 109 -8.09 12.97 33.29
C GLY A 109 -6.67 12.96 32.70
N ARG A 110 -6.04 11.79 32.52
CA ARG A 110 -4.62 11.71 32.08
C ARG A 110 -4.32 10.70 30.98
N TYR A 111 -5.11 9.64 30.83
CA TYR A 111 -4.75 8.53 29.95
C TYR A 111 -5.38 8.65 28.57
N ARG A 112 -4.57 8.55 27.53
CA ARG A 112 -5.02 8.44 26.13
C ARG A 112 -4.57 7.09 25.53
N PRO A 113 -5.21 5.99 25.92
CA PRO A 113 -4.92 4.68 25.35
C PRO A 113 -5.20 4.68 23.85
N SER A 114 -4.41 3.90 23.13
CA SER A 114 -4.56 3.63 21.71
C SER A 114 -4.73 2.13 21.48
N MET A 115 -4.91 1.69 20.24
CA MET A 115 -5.11 0.28 19.93
C MET A 115 -4.02 -0.24 19.01
N PHE A 116 -3.65 -1.51 19.19
CA PHE A 116 -2.98 -2.32 18.18
C PHE A 116 -3.97 -3.38 17.68
N VAL A 117 -4.21 -3.43 16.39
CA VAL A 117 -5.19 -4.31 15.76
C VAL A 117 -4.53 -5.13 14.65
N THR A 118 -4.83 -6.42 14.63
CA THR A 118 -4.46 -7.32 13.52
C THR A 118 -5.72 -7.82 12.83
N LEU A 119 -5.85 -7.53 11.53
CA LEU A 119 -6.93 -8.02 10.68
C LEU A 119 -6.37 -9.08 9.74
N THR A 120 -7.06 -10.22 9.66
CA THR A 120 -6.63 -11.36 8.84
C THR A 120 -7.72 -11.73 7.85
N LEU A 121 -7.33 -12.18 6.66
CA LEU A 121 -8.26 -12.86 5.75
C LEU A 121 -8.63 -14.25 6.32
N GLY A 122 -9.66 -14.86 5.75
CA GLY A 122 -10.14 -16.18 6.15
C GLY A 122 -9.13 -17.33 5.94
N SER A 123 -9.63 -18.54 6.15
CA SER A 123 -8.94 -19.78 5.78
C SER A 123 -9.39 -20.21 4.38
N TYR A 124 -8.48 -20.85 3.65
CA TYR A 124 -8.71 -21.44 2.32
C TYR A 124 -8.53 -22.96 2.34
N GLY A 125 -8.49 -23.55 3.53
CA GLY A 125 -8.15 -24.96 3.74
C GLY A 125 -7.30 -25.16 5.00
N PRO A 126 -7.17 -26.41 5.48
CA PRO A 126 -6.34 -26.74 6.62
C PRO A 126 -4.86 -26.49 6.33
N VAL A 127 -4.16 -25.87 7.28
CA VAL A 127 -2.70 -25.65 7.21
C VAL A 127 -2.01 -26.28 8.40
N HIS A 128 -0.75 -26.67 8.21
CA HIS A 128 0.10 -27.18 9.28
C HIS A 128 0.20 -26.14 10.40
N SER A 129 -0.17 -26.53 11.63
CA SER A 129 -0.18 -25.63 12.78
C SER A 129 0.35 -26.31 14.03
N ALA A 130 0.95 -25.52 14.93
CA ALA A 130 1.39 -25.92 16.26
C ALA A 130 0.49 -25.29 17.33
N ARG A 131 -0.84 -25.40 17.15
CA ARG A 131 -1.82 -24.82 18.09
C ARG A 131 -1.74 -25.53 19.43
N ARG A 132 -1.83 -24.78 20.53
CA ARG A 132 -1.97 -25.35 21.87
C ARG A 132 -3.45 -25.50 22.23
N ARG A 133 -3.81 -26.63 22.85
CA ARG A 133 -5.15 -26.89 23.41
C ARG A 133 -4.97 -27.51 24.79
N GLY A 134 -5.49 -26.87 25.84
CA GLY A 134 -5.34 -27.34 27.23
C GLY A 134 -3.88 -27.44 27.69
N GLY A 135 -3.03 -26.47 27.33
CA GLY A 135 -1.62 -26.44 27.72
C GLY A 135 -0.67 -27.34 26.90
N ARG A 136 -1.18 -28.30 26.13
CA ARG A 136 -0.39 -29.20 25.26
C ARG A 136 -0.47 -28.80 23.80
N ILE A 137 0.55 -29.15 23.01
CA ILE A 137 0.52 -28.98 21.55
C ILE A 137 -0.51 -29.98 20.99
N ALA A 138 -1.53 -29.47 20.31
CA ALA A 138 -2.56 -30.28 19.68
C ALA A 138 -1.99 -31.00 18.45
N ARG A 139 -2.53 -32.18 18.12
CA ARG A 139 -2.26 -32.82 16.84
C ARG A 139 -2.70 -31.91 15.70
N CYS A 140 -1.83 -31.78 14.70
CA CYS A 140 -2.12 -31.11 13.46
C CYS A 140 -3.15 -31.90 12.64
N GLY A 141 -3.84 -31.22 11.71
CA GLY A 141 -4.78 -31.86 10.77
C GLY A 141 -4.13 -32.96 9.92
N CYS A 142 -2.81 -32.95 9.74
CA CYS A 142 -2.06 -34.03 9.07
C CYS A 142 -1.86 -35.30 9.94
N GLY A 143 -2.38 -35.31 11.17
CA GLY A 143 -2.25 -36.42 12.12
C GLY A 143 -0.97 -36.40 12.98
N ARG A 144 0.01 -35.53 12.70
CA ARG A 144 1.28 -35.41 13.46
C ARG A 144 1.26 -34.22 14.42
N THR A 145 2.14 -34.22 15.42
CA THR A 145 2.37 -33.04 16.29
C THR A 145 3.58 -32.26 15.78
N HIS A 146 3.47 -30.93 15.69
CA HIS A 146 4.56 -30.06 15.24
C HIS A 146 5.03 -29.15 16.36
N THR A 147 6.34 -28.94 16.46
CA THR A 147 6.91 -27.91 17.34
C THR A 147 6.65 -26.51 16.76
N PRO A 148 6.63 -25.43 17.59
CA PRO A 148 6.34 -24.06 17.11
C PRO A 148 7.31 -23.49 16.07
N ASP A 149 8.52 -24.04 16.03
CA ASP A 149 9.62 -23.72 15.12
C ASP A 149 9.64 -24.59 13.85
N ALA A 150 8.77 -25.60 13.74
CA ALA A 150 8.76 -26.51 12.60
C ALA A 150 8.59 -25.75 11.27
N ALA A 151 9.47 -26.03 10.30
CA ALA A 151 9.55 -25.30 9.04
C ALA A 151 8.33 -25.47 8.13
N ILE A 152 7.51 -26.51 8.34
CA ILE A 152 6.30 -26.80 7.56
C ILE A 152 5.08 -25.95 8.00
N LEU A 153 5.14 -25.29 9.16
CA LEU A 153 4.00 -24.55 9.71
C LEU A 153 3.53 -23.42 8.79
N GLY A 154 2.23 -23.37 8.53
CA GLY A 154 1.60 -22.41 7.63
C GLY A 154 1.35 -22.95 6.22
N THR A 155 2.03 -24.02 5.81
CA THR A 155 1.76 -24.66 4.51
C THR A 155 0.47 -25.48 4.57
N PRO A 156 -0.24 -25.67 3.44
CA PRO A 156 -1.43 -26.52 3.38
C PRO A 156 -1.14 -27.94 3.83
N VAL A 157 -2.07 -28.54 4.58
CA VAL A 157 -2.00 -29.97 4.92
C VAL A 157 -2.15 -30.82 3.66
N ASP A 158 -3.10 -30.42 2.81
CA ASP A 158 -3.28 -30.94 1.47
C ASP A 158 -3.22 -29.76 0.47
N PRO A 159 -2.17 -29.67 -0.36
CA PRO A 159 -2.06 -28.63 -1.37
C PRO A 159 -3.02 -28.77 -2.56
N ASP A 160 -3.66 -29.91 -2.77
CA ASP A 160 -4.61 -30.09 -3.88
C ASP A 160 -6.03 -29.66 -3.48
N ASP A 161 -6.40 -29.84 -2.22
CA ASP A 161 -7.67 -29.38 -1.65
C ASP A 161 -7.66 -27.90 -1.18
N TYR A 162 -6.50 -27.24 -1.21
CA TYR A 162 -6.39 -25.84 -0.79
C TYR A 162 -6.95 -24.89 -1.87
N ASP A 163 -7.87 -24.01 -1.47
CA ASP A 163 -8.54 -23.05 -2.37
C ASP A 163 -7.63 -21.86 -2.74
N TYR A 164 -6.66 -22.13 -3.61
CA TYR A 164 -5.74 -21.12 -4.14
C TYR A 164 -6.48 -20.04 -4.94
N ARG A 165 -7.56 -20.41 -5.64
CA ARG A 165 -8.38 -19.49 -6.44
C ARG A 165 -8.93 -18.36 -5.57
N ARG A 166 -9.58 -18.71 -4.47
CA ARG A 166 -10.07 -17.71 -3.51
C ARG A 166 -8.92 -16.98 -2.83
N ALA A 167 -7.84 -17.67 -2.46
CA ALA A 167 -6.68 -17.04 -1.84
C ALA A 167 -6.07 -15.94 -2.72
N ALA A 168 -5.89 -16.21 -4.02
CA ALA A 168 -5.37 -15.28 -5.01
C ALA A 168 -6.27 -14.06 -5.20
N ARG A 169 -7.59 -14.28 -5.37
CA ARG A 169 -8.57 -13.19 -5.52
C ARG A 169 -8.67 -12.32 -4.27
N ASP A 170 -8.70 -12.93 -3.08
CA ASP A 170 -8.72 -12.21 -1.82
C ASP A 170 -7.43 -11.38 -1.62
N ALA A 171 -6.26 -11.93 -1.97
CA ALA A 171 -4.99 -11.21 -1.92
C ALA A 171 -4.97 -9.98 -2.85
N VAL A 172 -5.42 -10.14 -4.10
CA VAL A 172 -5.53 -9.05 -5.09
C VAL A 172 -6.45 -7.92 -4.60
N HIS A 173 -7.50 -8.27 -3.88
CA HIS A 173 -8.50 -7.29 -3.42
C HIS A 173 -8.33 -6.85 -1.96
N PHE A 174 -7.31 -7.35 -1.25
CA PHE A 174 -7.08 -7.09 0.17
C PHE A 174 -6.98 -5.59 0.48
N SER A 175 -6.23 -4.82 -0.32
CA SER A 175 -6.09 -3.37 -0.08
C SER A 175 -7.43 -2.64 -0.14
N LYS A 176 -8.34 -3.04 -1.04
CA LYS A 176 -9.69 -2.45 -1.13
C LYS A 176 -10.53 -2.83 0.08
N LEU A 177 -10.41 -4.05 0.58
CA LEU A 177 -11.08 -4.48 1.81
C LEU A 177 -10.61 -3.64 3.00
N VAL A 178 -9.30 -3.41 3.12
CA VAL A 178 -8.72 -2.55 4.17
C VAL A 178 -9.19 -1.10 4.06
N ASP A 179 -9.28 -0.54 2.85
CA ASP A 179 -9.84 0.80 2.66
C ASP A 179 -11.30 0.89 3.15
N ARG A 180 -12.11 -0.15 2.88
CA ARG A 180 -13.49 -0.24 3.38
C ARG A 180 -13.56 -0.36 4.89
N PHE A 181 -12.66 -1.12 5.50
CA PHE A 181 -12.56 -1.22 6.96
C PHE A 181 -12.39 0.15 7.60
N TRP A 182 -11.44 0.96 7.11
CA TRP A 182 -11.20 2.29 7.67
C TRP A 182 -12.38 3.24 7.47
N GLN A 183 -13.07 3.18 6.33
CA GLN A 183 -14.27 3.95 6.08
C GLN A 183 -15.41 3.57 7.05
N ASN A 184 -15.64 2.26 7.21
CA ASN A 184 -16.65 1.73 8.12
C ASN A 184 -16.32 2.06 9.58
N LEU A 185 -15.05 1.93 9.96
CA LEU A 185 -14.57 2.26 11.31
C LEU A 185 -14.85 3.72 11.64
N ARG A 186 -14.43 4.66 10.79
CA ARG A 186 -14.67 6.11 10.98
C ARG A 186 -16.15 6.44 11.16
N ARG A 187 -17.02 5.85 10.34
CA ARG A 187 -18.48 6.00 10.44
C ARG A 187 -19.05 5.42 11.74
N ALA A 188 -18.52 4.29 12.19
CA ALA A 188 -18.97 3.61 13.39
C ALA A 188 -18.51 4.30 14.68
N VAL A 189 -17.29 4.85 14.69
CA VAL A 189 -16.74 5.54 15.87
C VAL A 189 -17.14 7.01 15.95
N GLY A 190 -17.43 7.67 14.82
CA GLY A 190 -17.87 9.07 14.76
C GLY A 190 -16.74 10.10 14.77
N PHE A 191 -15.51 9.70 14.46
CA PHE A 191 -14.37 10.63 14.34
C PHE A 191 -13.38 10.14 13.28
N ASP A 192 -12.47 11.01 12.85
CA ASP A 192 -11.44 10.68 11.87
C ASP A 192 -10.33 9.84 12.51
N ALA A 193 -10.62 8.56 12.73
CA ALA A 193 -9.66 7.59 13.27
C ALA A 193 -8.38 7.54 12.43
N GLN A 194 -7.25 7.87 13.06
CA GLN A 194 -5.93 7.84 12.44
C GLN A 194 -5.24 6.52 12.72
N TYR A 195 -4.45 6.06 11.75
CA TYR A 195 -3.72 4.82 11.87
C TYR A 195 -2.35 4.91 11.20
N PHE A 196 -1.47 4.03 11.66
CA PHE A 196 -0.30 3.58 10.94
C PHE A 196 -0.41 2.07 10.81
N ALA A 197 -0.33 1.54 9.61
CA ALA A 197 -0.49 0.12 9.38
C ALA A 197 0.53 -0.42 8.39
N ALA A 198 0.87 -1.69 8.55
CA ALA A 198 1.73 -2.45 7.67
C ALA A 198 1.02 -3.76 7.29
N VAL A 199 1.16 -4.14 6.02
CA VAL A 199 0.71 -5.41 5.46
C VAL A 199 1.89 -6.38 5.47
N GLU A 200 1.66 -7.56 6.04
CA GLU A 200 2.61 -8.66 6.09
C GLU A 200 1.92 -9.93 5.54
N SER A 201 2.70 -10.93 5.13
CA SER A 201 2.20 -12.30 4.90
C SER A 201 2.21 -13.10 6.19
N GLN A 202 1.11 -13.80 6.49
CA GLN A 202 1.14 -14.82 7.54
C GLN A 202 2.06 -15.98 7.10
N ARG A 203 2.40 -16.88 8.01
CA ARG A 203 3.10 -18.14 7.67
C ARG A 203 2.42 -18.90 6.51
N ARG A 204 1.11 -18.77 6.37
CA ARG A 204 0.33 -19.32 5.24
C ARG A 204 0.32 -18.47 3.97
N LEU A 205 1.22 -17.51 3.83
CA LEU A 205 1.35 -16.58 2.69
C LEU A 205 0.15 -15.67 2.41
N VAL A 206 -0.85 -15.68 3.29
CA VAL A 206 -2.04 -14.85 3.17
C VAL A 206 -1.78 -13.46 3.75
N PRO A 207 -2.17 -12.37 3.07
CA PRO A 207 -2.02 -11.01 3.59
C PRO A 207 -2.79 -10.79 4.89
N HIS A 208 -2.14 -10.11 5.84
CA HIS A 208 -2.76 -9.59 7.04
C HIS A 208 -2.29 -8.16 7.31
N LEU A 209 -3.12 -7.40 8.00
CA LEU A 209 -2.86 -6.01 8.36
C LEU A 209 -2.54 -5.93 9.84
N HIS A 210 -1.40 -5.33 10.18
CA HIS A 210 -1.12 -4.84 11.52
C HIS A 210 -1.29 -3.34 11.56
N ALA A 211 -2.08 -2.82 12.50
CA ALA A 211 -2.40 -1.41 12.59
C ALA A 211 -2.29 -0.87 14.02
N ALA A 212 -1.49 0.18 14.17
CA ALA A 212 -1.60 1.11 15.28
C ALA A 212 -2.73 2.09 14.99
N ILE A 213 -3.74 2.15 15.85
CA ILE A 213 -4.88 3.06 15.73
C ILE A 213 -4.82 4.04 16.90
N ARG A 214 -4.96 5.34 16.64
CA ARG A 214 -5.02 6.36 17.70
C ARG A 214 -6.37 6.32 18.41
N GLY A 215 -6.34 6.26 19.74
CA GLY A 215 -7.52 6.21 20.59
C GLY A 215 -8.00 4.78 20.90
N ALA A 216 -8.61 4.61 22.07
CA ALA A 216 -9.18 3.34 22.50
C ALA A 216 -10.57 3.13 21.90
N LEU A 217 -10.80 1.92 21.42
CA LEU A 217 -12.04 1.51 20.78
C LEU A 217 -12.53 0.20 21.41
N PRO A 218 -13.85 0.04 21.63
CA PRO A 218 -14.38 -1.23 22.15
C PRO A 218 -14.03 -2.39 21.23
N ARG A 219 -13.50 -3.49 21.79
CA ARG A 219 -13.15 -4.69 21.01
C ARG A 219 -14.35 -5.28 20.28
N ALA A 220 -15.53 -5.24 20.90
CA ALA A 220 -16.78 -5.67 20.29
C ALA A 220 -17.11 -4.85 19.03
N LEU A 221 -16.90 -3.52 19.06
CA LEU A 221 -17.10 -2.65 17.91
C LEU A 221 -16.11 -2.98 16.78
N LEU A 222 -14.83 -3.21 17.10
CA LEU A 222 -13.84 -3.61 16.10
C LEU A 222 -14.21 -4.93 15.42
N ARG A 223 -14.68 -5.92 16.20
CA ARG A 223 -15.18 -7.20 15.66
C ARG A 223 -16.40 -7.01 14.77
N GLN A 224 -17.37 -6.23 15.22
CA GLN A 224 -18.57 -5.92 14.44
C GLN A 224 -18.23 -5.21 13.12
N VAL A 225 -17.34 -4.21 13.16
CA VAL A 225 -16.90 -3.47 11.96
C VAL A 225 -16.20 -4.39 10.97
N ALA A 226 -15.27 -5.24 11.40
CA ALA A 226 -14.60 -6.16 10.49
C ALA A 226 -15.55 -7.22 9.93
N ALA A 227 -16.43 -7.81 10.75
CA ALA A 227 -17.45 -8.75 10.31
C ALA A 227 -18.43 -8.12 9.31
N GLY A 228 -18.79 -6.85 9.51
CA GLY A 228 -19.62 -6.07 8.59
C GLY A 228 -18.88 -5.48 7.39
N THR A 229 -17.57 -5.69 7.26
CA THR A 229 -16.76 -5.15 6.17
C THR A 229 -16.54 -6.21 5.09
N TYR A 230 -17.02 -5.89 3.89
CA TYR A 230 -16.84 -6.70 2.69
C TYR A 230 -16.57 -5.78 1.49
N GLN A 231 -15.99 -6.33 0.42
CA GLN A 231 -15.82 -5.62 -0.84
C GLN A 231 -16.32 -6.48 -2.00
N HIS A 232 -17.37 -6.03 -2.68
CA HIS A 232 -17.82 -6.61 -3.95
C HIS A 232 -16.84 -6.25 -5.07
N VAL A 233 -16.47 -7.23 -5.86
CA VAL A 233 -15.66 -7.07 -7.05
C VAL A 233 -16.60 -7.11 -8.25
N TRP A 234 -16.99 -5.91 -8.68
CA TRP A 234 -17.84 -5.70 -9.85
C TRP A 234 -17.04 -5.71 -11.14
N TRP A 235 -16.38 -6.83 -11.39
CA TRP A 235 -15.61 -7.09 -12.61
C TRP A 235 -16.37 -8.08 -13.49
N PRO A 236 -15.95 -8.26 -14.75
CA PRO A 236 -16.44 -9.37 -15.55
C PRO A 236 -16.20 -10.70 -14.83
N LYS A 237 -17.04 -11.71 -15.10
CA LYS A 237 -16.82 -13.06 -14.57
C LYS A 237 -15.52 -13.61 -15.17
N HIS A 238 -14.65 -14.14 -14.32
CA HIS A 238 -13.32 -14.64 -14.67
C HIS A 238 -13.02 -15.91 -13.87
N GLY A 239 -13.99 -16.84 -13.95
CA GLY A 239 -13.95 -18.15 -13.28
C GLY A 239 -12.78 -18.98 -13.77
N ASP A 240 -12.80 -19.25 -15.07
CA ASP A 240 -11.87 -20.12 -15.77
C ASP A 240 -11.40 -19.41 -17.06
N PRO A 241 -10.10 -19.50 -17.41
CA PRO A 241 -9.59 -18.97 -18.67
C PRO A 241 -10.27 -19.64 -19.88
N VAL A 242 -10.59 -18.83 -20.89
CA VAL A 242 -11.10 -19.27 -22.20
C VAL A 242 -9.94 -19.64 -23.14
N TYR A 243 -8.79 -19.00 -22.97
CA TYR A 243 -7.59 -19.16 -23.80
C TYR A 243 -6.41 -19.69 -22.98
N GLY A 244 -5.54 -20.46 -23.63
CA GLY A 244 -4.41 -21.13 -23.01
C GLY A 244 -3.57 -21.90 -24.02
N GLY A 245 -2.32 -22.22 -23.67
CA GLY A 245 -1.38 -22.89 -24.55
C GLY A 245 -1.17 -22.12 -25.86
N ASP A 246 -1.29 -22.82 -26.99
CA ASP A 246 -1.10 -22.24 -28.33
C ASP A 246 -2.33 -21.48 -28.84
N ARG A 247 -3.49 -21.63 -28.18
CA ARG A 247 -4.73 -20.93 -28.54
C ARG A 247 -4.85 -19.62 -27.76
N MET A 248 -4.30 -18.55 -28.31
CA MET A 248 -4.29 -17.21 -27.71
C MET A 248 -5.03 -16.19 -28.60
N PRO A 249 -5.68 -15.16 -28.02
CA PRO A 249 -6.22 -14.06 -28.79
C PRO A 249 -5.13 -13.38 -29.62
N VAL A 250 -5.52 -12.87 -30.79
CA VAL A 250 -4.61 -12.22 -31.74
C VAL A 250 -4.96 -10.74 -31.90
N TRP A 251 -3.95 -9.90 -32.04
CA TRP A 251 -4.18 -8.50 -32.40
C TRP A 251 -4.44 -8.39 -33.90
N VAL A 252 -5.53 -7.74 -34.28
CA VAL A 252 -5.93 -7.51 -35.67
C VAL A 252 -5.79 -6.01 -35.97
N PRO A 253 -4.73 -5.58 -36.69
CA PRO A 253 -4.45 -4.17 -36.96
C PRO A 253 -5.59 -3.43 -37.67
N GLU A 254 -6.31 -4.11 -38.57
CA GLU A 254 -7.35 -3.54 -39.44
C GLU A 254 -8.53 -2.98 -38.64
N VAL A 255 -8.86 -3.60 -37.51
CA VAL A 255 -9.93 -3.18 -36.60
C VAL A 255 -9.39 -2.64 -35.27
N ALA A 256 -8.06 -2.54 -35.14
CA ALA A 256 -7.35 -2.13 -33.94
C ALA A 256 -7.87 -2.80 -32.65
N ALA A 257 -8.13 -4.12 -32.72
CA ALA A 257 -8.72 -4.88 -31.62
C ALA A 257 -8.04 -6.23 -31.40
N TRP A 258 -8.21 -6.77 -30.20
CA TRP A 258 -7.92 -8.17 -29.92
C TRP A 258 -9.10 -9.02 -30.38
N CYS A 259 -8.83 -10.09 -31.11
CA CYS A 259 -9.84 -10.99 -31.64
C CYS A 259 -9.61 -12.43 -31.19
N ASP A 260 -10.68 -13.21 -31.20
CA ASP A 260 -10.59 -14.66 -31.10
C ASP A 260 -9.75 -15.23 -32.27
N PRO A 261 -8.81 -16.16 -32.02
CA PRO A 261 -7.89 -16.65 -33.05
C PRO A 261 -8.60 -17.43 -34.17
N ASP A 262 -9.74 -18.06 -33.87
CA ASP A 262 -10.43 -18.97 -34.79
C ASP A 262 -11.48 -18.20 -35.60
N THR A 263 -12.33 -17.43 -34.93
CA THR A 263 -13.45 -16.70 -35.57
C THR A 263 -13.05 -15.34 -36.10
N ARG A 264 -11.89 -14.81 -35.68
CA ARG A 264 -11.44 -13.42 -35.92
C ARG A 264 -12.40 -12.34 -35.43
N GLN A 265 -13.42 -12.69 -34.64
CA GLN A 265 -14.33 -11.71 -34.05
C GLN A 265 -13.64 -10.92 -32.93
N PRO A 266 -13.87 -9.60 -32.84
CA PRO A 266 -13.35 -8.77 -31.75
C PRO A 266 -13.82 -9.27 -30.37
N LEU A 267 -12.90 -9.33 -29.41
CA LEU A 267 -13.21 -9.59 -28.02
C LEU A 267 -13.97 -8.40 -27.42
N PRO A 268 -14.96 -8.62 -26.55
CA PRO A 268 -15.62 -7.54 -25.83
C PRO A 268 -14.62 -6.79 -24.95
N THR A 269 -14.79 -5.48 -24.87
CA THR A 269 -13.99 -4.64 -23.98
C THR A 269 -14.30 -4.94 -22.51
N PHE A 270 -13.39 -4.53 -21.63
CA PHE A 270 -13.61 -4.61 -20.19
C PHE A 270 -14.91 -3.91 -19.78
N GLU A 271 -15.21 -2.74 -20.35
CA GLU A 271 -16.41 -1.94 -20.11
C GLU A 271 -17.70 -2.65 -20.50
N GLU A 272 -17.72 -3.26 -21.69
CA GLU A 272 -18.88 -4.02 -22.20
C GLU A 272 -19.13 -5.29 -21.38
N SER A 273 -18.06 -5.90 -20.87
CA SER A 273 -18.11 -7.12 -20.07
C SER A 273 -18.48 -6.89 -18.61
N LEU A 274 -18.65 -5.64 -18.19
CA LEU A 274 -19.03 -5.31 -16.82
C LEU A 274 -20.50 -5.69 -16.55
N PRO A 275 -20.84 -6.22 -15.35
CA PRO A 275 -22.24 -6.48 -15.00
C PRO A 275 -23.10 -5.21 -15.13
N GLY A 276 -24.38 -5.38 -15.46
CA GLY A 276 -25.35 -4.28 -15.63
C GLY A 276 -25.58 -3.44 -14.36
N PRO A 277 -26.28 -2.29 -14.47
CA PRO A 277 -26.55 -1.40 -13.33
C PRO A 277 -27.47 -2.04 -12.27
N ASP A 278 -28.37 -2.91 -12.70
CA ASP A 278 -29.32 -3.64 -11.85
C ASP A 278 -28.73 -4.90 -11.20
N ALA A 279 -27.43 -5.14 -11.43
CA ALA A 279 -26.76 -6.30 -10.87
C ALA A 279 -26.74 -6.25 -9.34
N ASP A 280 -27.11 -7.37 -8.72
CA ASP A 280 -27.10 -7.55 -7.27
C ASP A 280 -25.82 -8.20 -6.75
N GLY A 281 -25.73 -8.31 -5.42
CA GLY A 281 -24.53 -8.75 -4.73
C GLY A 281 -24.04 -10.15 -5.10
N ASP A 282 -24.91 -11.01 -5.62
CA ASP A 282 -24.60 -12.39 -6.02
C ASP A 282 -24.06 -12.47 -7.45
N GLN A 283 -24.35 -11.45 -8.24
CA GLN A 283 -23.76 -11.27 -9.57
C GLN A 283 -22.35 -10.66 -9.54
N ALA A 284 -21.85 -10.24 -8.37
CA ALA A 284 -20.45 -9.84 -8.23
C ALA A 284 -19.51 -10.97 -8.67
N ALA A 285 -18.38 -10.64 -9.30
CA ALA A 285 -17.40 -11.64 -9.73
C ALA A 285 -16.69 -12.28 -8.52
N HIS A 286 -16.55 -11.53 -7.44
CA HIS A 286 -15.94 -11.98 -6.20
C HIS A 286 -16.40 -11.12 -5.02
N VAL A 287 -16.38 -11.66 -3.80
CA VAL A 287 -16.64 -10.90 -2.56
C VAL A 287 -15.58 -11.26 -1.53
N VAL A 288 -14.71 -10.31 -1.22
CA VAL A 288 -13.65 -10.47 -0.22
C VAL A 288 -14.14 -9.99 1.15
N ARG A 289 -13.75 -10.70 2.20
CA ARG A 289 -14.12 -10.44 3.62
C ARG A 289 -12.93 -10.76 4.54
N PHE A 290 -12.93 -10.18 5.74
CA PHE A 290 -12.00 -10.63 6.79
C PHE A 290 -12.44 -12.00 7.34
N GLY A 291 -11.49 -12.73 7.92
CA GLY A 291 -11.80 -13.88 8.74
C GLY A 291 -12.41 -13.48 10.09
N GLU A 292 -12.95 -14.46 10.80
CA GLU A 292 -13.58 -14.24 12.12
C GLU A 292 -12.60 -13.75 13.20
N GLN A 293 -11.31 -14.07 13.04
CA GLN A 293 -10.29 -13.78 14.03
C GLN A 293 -9.72 -12.37 13.87
N ILE A 294 -9.85 -11.59 14.95
CA ILE A 294 -9.24 -10.27 15.11
C ILE A 294 -8.54 -10.23 16.46
N ASP A 295 -7.24 -9.89 16.44
CA ASP A 295 -6.49 -9.56 17.64
C ASP A 295 -6.54 -8.03 17.84
N ALA A 296 -6.97 -7.59 19.02
CA ALA A 296 -7.10 -6.18 19.36
C ALA A 296 -6.64 -5.94 20.81
N ARG A 297 -5.57 -5.15 20.94
CA ARG A 297 -4.93 -4.83 22.22
C ARG A 297 -5.00 -3.34 22.49
N GLY A 298 -5.30 -2.98 23.74
CA GLY A 298 -5.20 -1.60 24.21
C GLY A 298 -3.76 -1.31 24.60
N MET A 299 -3.28 -0.14 24.22
CA MET A 299 -1.87 0.25 24.33
C MET A 299 -1.79 1.58 25.09
N LEU A 300 -0.98 1.62 26.14
CA LEU A 300 -0.67 2.85 26.86
C LEU A 300 0.66 3.43 26.38
N GLY A 301 0.68 4.75 26.16
CA GLY A 301 1.88 5.46 25.74
C GLY A 301 3.01 5.32 26.77
N GLY A 302 4.25 5.34 26.30
CA GLY A 302 5.45 5.26 27.17
C GLY A 302 5.78 3.87 27.71
N THR A 303 4.96 2.85 27.48
CA THR A 303 5.20 1.48 27.96
C THR A 303 6.14 0.67 27.04
N ASP A 304 6.79 -0.35 27.60
CA ASP A 304 7.59 -1.30 26.83
C ASP A 304 6.77 -2.10 25.82
N GLU A 305 5.50 -2.39 26.13
CA GLU A 305 4.58 -3.06 25.22
C GLU A 305 4.34 -2.22 23.96
N THR A 306 4.10 -0.91 24.11
CA THR A 306 3.98 0.03 23.00
C THR A 306 5.28 0.11 22.19
N ARG A 307 6.45 0.13 22.86
CA ARG A 307 7.75 0.13 22.17
C ARG A 307 7.97 -1.18 21.38
N HIS A 308 7.55 -2.32 21.93
CA HIS A 308 7.62 -3.62 21.27
C HIS A 308 6.76 -3.65 20.00
N HIS A 309 5.49 -3.28 20.09
CA HIS A 309 4.59 -3.25 18.94
C HIS A 309 4.98 -2.18 17.92
N ALA A 310 5.61 -1.09 18.39
CA ALA A 310 6.18 -0.10 17.51
C ALA A 310 7.30 -0.70 16.63
N ARG A 311 8.24 -1.41 17.25
CA ARG A 311 9.30 -2.15 16.54
C ARG A 311 8.71 -3.19 15.60
N TYR A 312 7.66 -3.87 16.03
CA TYR A 312 6.96 -4.87 15.24
C TYR A 312 6.37 -4.27 13.95
N LEU A 313 5.70 -3.11 14.01
CA LEU A 313 5.23 -2.43 12.79
C LEU A 313 6.38 -1.99 11.88
N THR A 314 7.47 -1.47 12.46
CA THR A 314 8.62 -1.03 11.66
C THR A 314 9.39 -2.18 11.01
N LYS A 315 9.34 -3.39 11.60
CA LYS A 315 9.93 -4.62 11.04
C LYS A 315 9.41 -4.92 9.63
N TYR A 316 8.17 -4.53 9.33
CA TYR A 316 7.51 -4.81 8.05
C TYR A 316 7.58 -3.67 7.05
N LEU A 317 8.29 -2.58 7.38
CA LEU A 317 8.56 -1.52 6.42
C LEU A 317 9.45 -2.00 5.27
N THR A 318 10.42 -2.88 5.56
CA THR A 318 11.46 -3.30 4.63
C THR A 318 11.32 -4.72 4.12
N LYS A 319 10.52 -5.58 4.79
CA LYS A 319 10.32 -6.97 4.37
C LYS A 319 9.35 -7.07 3.20
N SER A 320 9.68 -7.88 2.19
CA SER A 320 8.69 -8.24 1.18
C SER A 320 7.75 -9.35 1.67
N ILE A 321 6.60 -9.45 0.99
CA ILE A 321 5.52 -10.39 1.36
C ILE A 321 5.95 -11.82 1.03
N GLY A 322 6.61 -12.02 -0.11
CA GLY A 322 7.17 -13.32 -0.50
C GLY A 322 8.33 -13.76 0.39
N GLU A 323 9.28 -12.85 0.69
CA GLU A 323 10.52 -13.21 1.41
C GLU A 323 10.30 -13.59 2.89
N THR A 324 9.14 -13.29 3.48
CA THR A 324 8.94 -13.54 4.92
C THR A 324 8.87 -15.04 5.24
N TYR A 325 8.26 -15.84 4.34
CA TYR A 325 8.10 -17.29 4.56
C TYR A 325 8.20 -18.15 3.29
N ALA A 326 8.06 -17.59 2.08
CA ALA A 326 7.96 -18.41 0.86
C ALA A 326 9.19 -19.29 0.61
N ASP A 327 10.36 -18.86 1.09
CA ASP A 327 11.63 -19.59 0.88
C ASP A 327 12.11 -20.28 2.16
N ALA A 328 11.27 -20.37 3.20
CA ALA A 328 11.65 -20.95 4.49
C ALA A 328 11.82 -22.49 4.45
N SER A 329 11.18 -23.17 3.48
CA SER A 329 11.25 -24.63 3.30
C SER A 329 10.76 -25.02 1.91
N GLU A 330 11.03 -26.26 1.50
CA GLU A 330 10.49 -26.80 0.25
C GLU A 330 8.95 -26.77 0.20
N ALA A 331 8.28 -27.09 1.31
CA ALA A 331 6.82 -27.02 1.40
C ALA A 331 6.28 -25.59 1.20
N HIS A 332 6.99 -24.59 1.75
CA HIS A 332 6.65 -23.18 1.55
C HIS A 332 6.90 -22.72 0.11
N ARG A 333 7.98 -23.19 -0.53
CA ARG A 333 8.25 -22.88 -1.94
C ARG A 333 7.14 -23.42 -2.83
N ARG A 334 6.77 -24.70 -2.66
CA ARG A 334 5.63 -25.30 -3.39
C ARG A 334 4.32 -24.58 -3.14
N HIS A 335 4.03 -24.20 -1.89
CA HIS A 335 2.84 -23.44 -1.56
C HIS A 335 2.83 -22.06 -2.26
N ALA A 336 3.97 -21.36 -2.29
CA ALA A 336 4.12 -20.10 -3.01
C ALA A 336 4.01 -20.29 -4.53
N ASP A 337 4.55 -21.37 -5.09
CA ASP A 337 4.48 -21.70 -6.51
C ASP A 337 3.04 -21.97 -6.95
N ARG A 338 2.27 -22.70 -6.15
CA ARG A 338 0.83 -22.94 -6.40
C ARG A 338 0.03 -21.64 -6.35
N MET A 339 0.31 -20.78 -5.38
CA MET A 339 -0.29 -19.44 -5.31
C MET A 339 0.08 -18.58 -6.53
N LEU A 340 1.34 -18.66 -7.01
CA LEU A 340 1.79 -17.94 -8.19
C LEU A 340 1.17 -18.45 -9.48
N ALA A 341 0.99 -19.77 -9.60
CA ALA A 341 0.31 -20.39 -10.74
C ALA A 341 -1.12 -19.86 -10.86
N GLU A 342 -1.86 -19.79 -9.75
CA GLU A 342 -3.21 -19.22 -9.74
C GLU A 342 -3.21 -17.70 -10.02
N LEU A 343 -2.25 -16.96 -9.46
CA LEU A 343 -2.10 -15.54 -9.74
C LEU A 343 -1.76 -15.26 -11.21
N ALA A 344 -1.11 -16.17 -11.92
CA ALA A 344 -0.79 -16.01 -13.34
C ALA A 344 -2.05 -15.92 -14.22
N ILE A 345 -3.15 -16.54 -13.79
CA ILE A 345 -4.44 -16.54 -14.49
C ILE A 345 -5.50 -15.65 -13.83
N THR A 346 -5.22 -15.06 -12.66
CA THR A 346 -6.14 -14.17 -11.94
C THR A 346 -5.91 -12.70 -12.33
N PRO A 347 -6.88 -12.00 -12.97
CA PRO A 347 -6.72 -10.59 -13.30
C PRO A 347 -6.52 -9.72 -12.05
N CYS A 348 -5.58 -8.77 -12.09
CA CYS A 348 -5.24 -7.92 -10.94
C CYS A 348 -5.77 -6.48 -11.01
N SER A 349 -6.22 -6.03 -12.19
CA SER A 349 -6.76 -4.68 -12.44
C SER A 349 -7.51 -4.64 -13.78
N PRO A 350 -8.31 -3.60 -14.08
CA PRO A 350 -8.96 -3.43 -15.38
C PRO A 350 -7.99 -3.34 -16.59
N ARG A 351 -6.72 -3.02 -16.35
CA ARG A 351 -5.66 -2.93 -17.37
C ARG A 351 -4.82 -4.22 -17.46
N CYS A 352 -5.16 -5.24 -16.68
CA CYS A 352 -4.36 -6.45 -16.57
C CYS A 352 -4.44 -7.27 -17.87
N ALA A 353 -3.31 -7.56 -18.50
CA ALA A 353 -3.25 -8.36 -19.73
C ALA A 353 -3.78 -9.79 -19.57
N VAL A 354 -3.92 -10.29 -18.33
CA VAL A 354 -4.54 -11.58 -18.01
C VAL A 354 -6.02 -11.61 -18.42
N TRP A 355 -6.69 -10.47 -18.56
CA TRP A 355 -8.06 -10.42 -19.11
C TRP A 355 -8.19 -11.04 -20.49
N LEU A 356 -7.12 -11.01 -21.31
CA LEU A 356 -7.10 -11.66 -22.61
C LEU A 356 -7.24 -13.19 -22.49
N LEU A 357 -6.76 -13.80 -21.40
CA LEU A 357 -7.00 -15.24 -21.16
C LEU A 357 -8.47 -15.54 -20.89
N HIS A 358 -9.24 -14.55 -20.42
CA HIS A 358 -10.67 -14.65 -20.15
C HIS A 358 -11.53 -14.12 -21.30
N GLY A 359 -10.94 -13.84 -22.46
CA GLY A 359 -11.64 -13.34 -23.64
C GLY A 359 -12.17 -11.92 -23.52
N ILE A 360 -11.48 -11.08 -22.74
CA ILE A 360 -11.88 -9.70 -22.51
C ILE A 360 -10.70 -8.79 -22.85
N ALA A 361 -10.93 -7.78 -23.69
CA ALA A 361 -9.92 -6.78 -24.01
C ALA A 361 -9.73 -5.82 -22.82
N PRO A 362 -8.55 -5.79 -22.17
CA PRO A 362 -8.31 -4.92 -21.03
C PRO A 362 -8.24 -3.45 -21.44
N ARG A 363 -8.46 -2.54 -20.49
CA ARG A 363 -8.37 -1.09 -20.73
C ARG A 363 -6.99 -0.70 -21.25
N GLY A 364 -6.96 0.00 -22.38
CA GLY A 364 -5.72 0.48 -23.00
C GLY A 364 -4.83 -0.63 -23.55
N ALA A 365 -5.40 -1.82 -23.80
CA ALA A 365 -4.71 -2.86 -24.55
C ALA A 365 -4.49 -2.41 -26.00
N GLY A 366 -3.33 -2.76 -26.54
CA GLY A 366 -2.96 -2.51 -27.94
C GLY A 366 -2.02 -3.59 -28.45
N SER A 367 -1.48 -3.44 -29.65
CA SER A 367 -0.58 -4.40 -30.32
C SER A 367 0.63 -4.88 -29.49
N ARG A 368 1.11 -4.04 -28.55
CA ARG A 368 2.24 -4.36 -27.65
C ARG A 368 1.84 -5.17 -26.41
N THR A 369 0.54 -5.37 -26.17
CA THR A 369 0.03 -6.14 -25.03
C THR A 369 0.27 -7.62 -25.30
N ARG A 370 0.76 -8.36 -24.32
CA ARG A 370 0.98 -9.81 -24.46
C ARG A 370 -0.07 -10.56 -23.65
N PRO A 371 -0.90 -11.42 -24.27
CA PRO A 371 -1.88 -12.24 -23.56
C PRO A 371 -1.25 -12.96 -22.36
N GLY A 372 -1.95 -12.94 -21.21
CA GLY A 372 -1.50 -13.60 -19.98
C GLY A 372 -0.30 -12.95 -19.27
N THR A 373 0.38 -11.97 -19.87
CA THR A 373 1.63 -11.42 -19.32
C THR A 373 1.42 -10.05 -18.70
N CYS A 374 1.09 -10.00 -17.41
CA CYS A 374 0.95 -8.75 -16.68
C CYS A 374 2.25 -8.33 -15.97
N LYS A 375 2.63 -7.06 -16.13
CA LYS A 375 3.79 -6.45 -15.45
C LYS A 375 3.50 -6.01 -14.01
N GLY A 376 2.23 -6.05 -13.59
CA GLY A 376 1.81 -5.58 -12.26
C GLY A 376 2.41 -6.39 -11.12
N ASN A 377 2.65 -5.72 -9.98
CA ASN A 377 3.26 -6.35 -8.80
C ASN A 377 2.48 -7.55 -8.27
N ALA A 378 1.15 -7.58 -8.44
CA ALA A 378 0.32 -8.70 -7.98
C ALA A 378 0.81 -10.08 -8.47
N HIS A 379 1.39 -10.14 -9.67
CA HIS A 379 1.85 -11.38 -10.30
C HIS A 379 3.31 -11.72 -9.97
N LYS A 380 3.98 -10.96 -9.10
CA LYS A 380 5.38 -11.18 -8.74
C LYS A 380 5.50 -12.01 -7.47
N ARG A 381 6.48 -12.93 -7.43
CA ARG A 381 6.79 -13.78 -6.27
C ARG A 381 6.95 -13.02 -4.97
N HIS A 382 7.59 -11.86 -4.98
CA HIS A 382 7.82 -11.09 -3.76
C HIS A 382 6.54 -10.40 -3.20
N ALA A 383 5.45 -10.37 -3.96
CA ALA A 383 4.23 -9.65 -3.62
C ALA A 383 3.00 -10.56 -3.41
N LEU A 384 2.98 -11.76 -4.02
CA LEU A 384 1.93 -12.79 -3.86
C LEU A 384 0.50 -12.22 -3.84
N GLY A 385 0.14 -11.48 -4.89
CA GLY A 385 -1.19 -10.90 -5.05
C GLY A 385 -1.37 -9.49 -4.48
N VAL A 386 -0.52 -9.03 -3.56
CA VAL A 386 -0.65 -7.68 -2.98
C VAL A 386 -0.02 -6.63 -3.90
N ALA A 387 -0.82 -6.12 -4.84
CA ALA A 387 -0.39 -5.11 -5.82
C ALA A 387 -0.20 -3.69 -5.23
N GLY A 388 -0.80 -3.44 -4.07
CA GLY A 388 -0.98 -2.10 -3.50
C GLY A 388 0.08 -1.66 -2.49
N ARG A 389 -0.22 -0.57 -1.79
CA ARG A 389 0.60 -0.02 -0.71
C ARG A 389 0.64 -1.00 0.47
N ARG A 390 1.84 -1.43 0.85
CA ARG A 390 2.08 -2.28 2.03
C ARG A 390 2.13 -1.49 3.33
N VAL A 391 2.47 -0.21 3.26
CA VAL A 391 2.50 0.70 4.40
C VAL A 391 1.42 1.74 4.19
N LEU A 392 0.51 1.83 5.15
CA LEU A 392 -0.66 2.67 5.10
C LEU A 392 -0.61 3.63 6.28
N VAL A 393 -0.43 4.91 6.01
CA VAL A 393 -0.34 5.94 7.04
C VAL A 393 -1.43 6.96 6.79
N SER A 394 -2.23 7.25 7.81
CA SER A 394 -3.21 8.33 7.71
C SER A 394 -2.51 9.67 7.59
N ARG A 395 -3.10 10.57 6.81
CA ARG A 395 -2.52 11.89 6.51
C ARG A 395 -2.29 12.74 7.78
N LYS A 396 -3.18 12.64 8.76
CA LYS A 396 -3.09 13.31 10.06
C LYS A 396 -2.48 12.39 11.14
N TRP A 397 -1.63 11.43 10.76
CA TRP A 397 -0.97 10.57 11.75
C TRP A 397 0.04 11.34 12.60
N THR A 398 0.91 12.15 12.00
CA THR A 398 1.85 13.02 12.73
C THR A 398 1.60 14.50 12.46
N GLY A 399 0.89 14.83 11.37
CA GLY A 399 0.81 16.20 10.84
C GLY A 399 2.04 16.60 10.01
N LYS A 400 3.10 15.79 10.03
CA LYS A 400 4.37 16.06 9.35
C LYS A 400 4.28 15.79 7.84
N THR A 401 4.97 16.63 7.08
CA THR A 401 5.24 16.47 5.66
C THR A 401 6.43 15.53 5.41
N LEU A 402 6.67 15.18 4.13
CA LEU A 402 7.88 14.43 3.76
C LEU A 402 9.17 15.22 4.03
N ALA A 403 9.12 16.54 3.90
CA ALA A 403 10.23 17.44 4.20
C ALA A 403 10.54 17.43 5.70
N ASP A 404 9.52 17.53 6.55
CA ASP A 404 9.68 17.43 8.01
C ASP A 404 10.30 16.10 8.42
N HIS A 405 9.84 15.00 7.82
CA HIS A 405 10.43 13.68 8.07
C HIS A 405 11.87 13.56 7.55
N ALA A 406 12.23 14.27 6.47
CA ALA A 406 13.61 14.32 5.99
C ALA A 406 14.51 15.11 6.97
N ALA A 407 14.02 16.27 7.45
CA ALA A 407 14.69 17.06 8.47
C ALA A 407 14.87 16.27 9.78
N ASP A 408 13.83 15.58 10.27
CA ASP A 408 13.90 14.70 11.44
C ASP A 408 15.03 13.65 11.29
N ARG A 409 15.13 13.00 10.12
CA ARG A 409 16.17 12.00 9.85
C ARG A 409 17.56 12.63 9.83
N GLN A 410 17.72 13.80 9.20
CA GLN A 410 19.00 14.51 9.18
C GLN A 410 19.42 14.92 10.59
N SER A 411 18.52 15.52 11.38
CA SER A 411 18.78 15.89 12.77
C SER A 411 19.14 14.68 13.63
N HIS A 412 18.45 13.55 13.45
CA HIS A 412 18.78 12.31 14.16
C HIS A 412 20.18 11.79 13.81
N VAL A 413 20.51 11.71 12.51
CA VAL A 413 21.83 11.27 12.06
C VAL A 413 22.93 12.21 12.56
N ARG A 414 22.74 13.53 12.42
CA ARG A 414 23.69 14.54 12.93
C ARG A 414 23.89 14.43 14.43
N GLY A 415 22.80 14.29 15.20
CA GLY A 415 22.86 14.11 16.65
C GLY A 415 23.60 12.82 17.05
N MET A 416 23.41 11.72 16.31
CA MET A 416 24.11 10.47 16.54
C MET A 416 25.61 10.58 16.23
N LEU A 417 25.98 11.19 15.11
CA LEU A 417 27.38 11.44 14.75
C LEU A 417 28.05 12.32 15.81
N HIS A 418 27.40 13.43 16.20
CA HIS A 418 27.89 14.32 17.23
C HIS A 418 28.08 13.62 18.59
N ALA A 419 27.11 12.80 19.02
CA ALA A 419 27.22 12.04 20.26
C ALA A 419 28.36 11.00 20.24
N ALA A 420 28.75 10.52 19.05
CA ALA A 420 29.90 9.66 18.85
C ALA A 420 31.23 10.44 18.64
N GLY A 421 31.21 11.77 18.75
CA GLY A 421 32.38 12.63 18.49
C GLY A 421 32.79 12.72 17.01
N LEU A 422 31.93 12.27 16.10
CA LEU A 422 32.19 12.30 14.66
C LEU A 422 31.65 13.62 14.08
N VAL A 423 32.53 14.38 13.44
CA VAL A 423 32.14 15.57 12.68
C VAL A 423 31.57 15.11 11.34
N PRO A 424 30.29 15.44 11.01
CA PRO A 424 29.78 15.19 9.67
C PRO A 424 30.67 15.91 8.66
N PRO A 425 31.03 15.30 7.52
CA PRO A 425 31.70 16.05 6.47
C PRO A 425 30.81 17.24 6.12
N GLU A 426 31.37 18.45 6.12
CA GLU A 426 30.68 19.61 5.55
C GLU A 426 30.17 19.16 4.18
N SER A 427 28.87 19.23 3.97
CA SER A 427 28.34 18.96 2.64
C SER A 427 29.06 19.93 1.71
N SER A 428 29.84 19.41 0.77
CA SER A 428 30.59 20.13 -0.25
C SER A 428 29.63 20.80 -1.25
N GLY A 429 28.76 21.65 -0.72
CA GLY A 429 27.58 22.24 -1.36
C GLY A 429 26.68 23.02 -0.39
N GLN A 430 26.86 22.89 0.93
CA GLN A 430 26.41 23.89 1.91
C GLN A 430 27.65 24.48 2.56
N SER A 431 28.40 25.24 1.76
CA SER A 431 29.30 26.24 2.32
C SER A 431 28.48 27.10 3.28
N SER A 432 29.05 27.40 4.44
CA SER A 432 28.61 28.52 5.26
C SER A 432 28.63 29.78 4.40
N ALA A 433 27.50 30.11 3.77
CA ALA A 433 27.45 31.23 2.86
C ALA A 433 26.13 31.97 3.05
N THR A 434 26.27 33.15 3.63
CA THR A 434 25.47 34.37 3.44
C THR A 434 25.25 34.76 1.96
N GLY A 435 25.43 33.86 0.99
CA GLY A 435 25.25 34.09 -0.45
C GLY A 435 24.06 33.29 -0.98
N ARG A 436 23.11 33.98 -1.62
CA ARG A 436 22.04 33.33 -2.41
C ARG A 436 22.69 32.59 -3.58
N LEU A 437 22.59 31.26 -3.57
CA LEU A 437 22.91 30.44 -4.74
C LEU A 437 21.71 30.44 -5.69
N VAL A 438 21.95 30.67 -6.97
CA VAL A 438 20.98 30.39 -8.05
C VAL A 438 21.37 29.04 -8.63
N CYS A 439 20.43 28.10 -8.63
CA CYS A 439 20.62 26.79 -9.23
C CYS A 439 19.89 26.78 -10.58
N GLU A 440 20.62 26.59 -11.68
CA GLU A 440 20.04 26.51 -13.02
C GLU A 440 20.11 25.07 -13.54
N PRO A 441 19.12 24.61 -14.32
CA PRO A 441 19.17 23.30 -14.96
C PRO A 441 20.28 23.29 -16.02
N VAL A 442 21.12 22.26 -15.97
CA VAL A 442 22.22 22.10 -16.92
C VAL A 442 21.67 21.69 -18.29
N PRO A 443 22.07 22.36 -19.40
CA PRO A 443 21.72 21.96 -20.75
C PRO A 443 22.26 20.56 -21.12
N PRO A 444 21.56 19.80 -21.98
CA PRO A 444 22.04 18.52 -22.49
C PRO A 444 23.37 18.67 -23.24
N GLY A 445 24.40 17.95 -22.81
CA GLY A 445 25.71 17.95 -23.48
C GLY A 445 26.71 18.98 -22.96
N ASP A 446 26.40 19.65 -21.84
CA ASP A 446 27.33 20.56 -21.16
C ASP A 446 28.66 19.85 -20.82
N PRO A 447 29.81 20.34 -21.34
CA PRO A 447 31.11 19.72 -21.13
C PRO A 447 31.61 19.85 -19.68
N ASP A 448 31.07 20.79 -18.91
CA ASP A 448 31.44 21.00 -17.51
C ASP A 448 30.69 20.04 -16.56
N VAL A 449 29.72 19.27 -17.09
CA VAL A 449 29.04 18.23 -16.32
C VAL A 449 29.76 16.90 -16.45
N PRO A 450 30.22 16.31 -15.34
CA PRO A 450 30.82 14.99 -15.37
C PRO A 450 29.88 13.96 -16.00
N PRO A 451 30.41 12.99 -16.76
CA PRO A 451 29.58 11.94 -17.35
C PRO A 451 28.71 11.26 -16.29
N ARG A 452 27.49 10.86 -16.67
CA ARG A 452 26.53 10.24 -15.73
C ARG A 452 27.12 9.08 -14.92
N ALA A 453 28.03 8.30 -15.52
CA ALA A 453 28.75 7.23 -14.83
C ALA A 453 29.59 7.75 -13.65
N VAL A 454 30.30 8.88 -13.81
CA VAL A 454 31.10 9.53 -12.77
C VAL A 454 30.20 10.03 -11.64
N LEU A 455 29.14 10.78 -11.97
CA LEU A 455 28.17 11.26 -10.97
C LEU A 455 27.54 10.11 -10.17
N LEU A 456 27.22 8.99 -10.84
CA LEU A 456 26.71 7.79 -10.18
C LEU A 456 27.75 7.15 -9.25
N LEU A 457 29.01 7.05 -9.67
CA LEU A 457 30.09 6.51 -8.85
C LEU A 457 30.36 7.40 -7.62
N GLU A 458 30.37 8.72 -7.79
CA GLU A 458 30.51 9.68 -6.68
C GLU A 458 29.34 9.60 -5.70
N ALA A 459 28.10 9.49 -6.20
CA ALA A 459 26.92 9.32 -5.36
C ALA A 459 26.96 7.98 -4.59
N VAL A 460 27.44 6.90 -5.22
CA VAL A 460 27.64 5.60 -4.56
C VAL A 460 28.74 5.68 -3.49
N ALA A 461 29.88 6.29 -3.80
CA ALA A 461 30.98 6.49 -2.85
C ALA A 461 30.53 7.33 -1.65
N THR A 462 29.80 8.42 -1.90
CA THR A 462 29.21 9.27 -0.85
C THR A 462 28.25 8.49 0.04
N ARG A 463 27.33 7.71 -0.54
CA ARG A 463 26.43 6.84 0.23
C ARG A 463 27.17 5.80 1.07
N ARG A 464 28.22 5.17 0.51
CA ARG A 464 29.06 4.21 1.26
C ARG A 464 29.74 4.87 2.45
N ARG A 465 30.35 6.05 2.26
CA ARG A 465 30.96 6.83 3.34
C ARG A 465 29.95 7.18 4.43
N TRP A 466 28.79 7.73 4.08
CA TRP A 466 27.75 8.08 5.06
C TRP A 466 27.26 6.85 5.84
N ARG A 467 27.11 5.71 5.17
CA ARG A 467 26.72 4.46 5.82
C ARG A 467 27.78 4.00 6.83
N GLN A 468 29.05 3.99 6.43
CA GLN A 468 30.16 3.62 7.31
C GLN A 468 30.26 4.53 8.53
N GLN A 469 30.14 5.84 8.35
CA GLN A 469 30.14 6.81 9.46
C GLN A 469 28.99 6.57 10.44
N TYR A 470 27.79 6.28 9.92
CA TYR A 470 26.64 5.96 10.75
C TYR A 470 26.82 4.64 11.51
N GLU A 471 27.33 3.58 10.85
CA GLU A 471 27.63 2.30 11.49
C GLU A 471 28.73 2.44 12.57
N GLN A 472 29.77 3.25 12.31
CA GLN A 472 30.81 3.58 13.29
C GLN A 472 30.22 4.31 14.51
N ALA A 473 29.37 5.32 14.29
CA ALA A 473 28.70 6.03 15.38
C ALA A 473 27.85 5.10 16.25
N GLN A 474 27.10 4.19 15.62
CA GLN A 474 26.34 3.17 16.34
C GLN A 474 27.25 2.27 17.19
N ALA A 475 28.39 1.82 16.64
CA ALA A 475 29.34 0.98 17.36
C ALA A 475 29.96 1.70 18.58
N VAL A 476 30.37 2.96 18.41
CA VAL A 476 30.90 3.79 19.51
C VAL A 476 29.86 3.91 20.63
N LEU A 477 28.63 4.30 20.29
CA LEU A 477 27.56 4.48 21.28
C LEU A 477 27.14 3.17 21.95
N ALA A 478 27.22 2.03 21.25
CA ALA A 478 26.97 0.72 21.84
C ALA A 478 28.09 0.30 22.81
N GLY A 479 29.35 0.63 22.52
CA GLY A 479 30.51 0.34 23.38
C GLY A 479 30.55 1.16 24.67
N VAL A 480 30.02 2.39 24.66
CA VAL A 480 29.92 3.26 25.86
C VAL A 480 28.79 2.81 26.81
N GLY A 481 27.88 1.93 26.36
CA GLY A 481 26.70 1.49 27.10
C GLY A 481 26.84 0.27 28.01
N ALA A 482 28.04 -0.30 28.19
CA ALA A 482 28.27 -1.42 29.13
C ALA A 482 28.78 -0.89 30.48
N PRO A 483 27.98 -0.94 31.58
CA PRO A 483 28.50 -0.63 32.91
C PRO A 483 29.44 -1.76 33.34
N GLY A 484 30.65 -1.41 33.76
CA GLY A 484 31.59 -2.33 34.39
C GLY A 484 30.94 -3.02 35.60
N GLY A 485 30.75 -4.33 35.48
CA GLY A 485 30.48 -5.19 36.62
C GLY A 485 31.66 -5.13 37.57
N ARG A 486 31.38 -4.78 38.83
CA ARG A 486 32.32 -4.81 39.95
C ARG A 486 33.07 -6.15 39.96
N ALA A 487 34.39 -6.09 39.83
CA ALA A 487 35.26 -7.15 40.32
C ALA A 487 35.15 -7.14 41.85
N GLY A 488 34.64 -8.24 42.41
CA GLY A 488 34.82 -8.53 43.82
C GLY A 488 36.27 -8.93 44.03
N ASP A 489 36.98 -8.21 44.87
CA ASP A 489 38.19 -8.73 45.51
C ASP A 489 37.79 -9.28 46.87
N GLY A 490 38.08 -10.56 47.05
CA GLY A 490 38.05 -11.25 48.32
C GLY A 490 39.34 -11.00 49.11
N GLY A 491 39.20 -11.00 50.42
CA GLY A 491 40.29 -11.19 51.37
C GLY A 491 39.72 -11.71 52.67
N GLY A 492 39.96 -13.00 52.96
CA GLY A 492 39.71 -13.61 54.28
C GLY A 492 40.74 -13.12 55.32
N PRO A 493 40.87 -13.77 56.49
CA PRO A 493 40.50 -15.15 56.84
C PRO A 493 39.10 -15.34 57.45
#